data_AF-A0A3A6NUS3-F1
#
_entry.id   AF-A0A3A6NUS3-F1
#
_cell.length_a   1.000
_cell.length_b   1.000
_cell.length_c   1.000
_cell.angle_alpha   90.00
_cell.angle_beta   90.00
_cell.angle_gamma   90.00
#
_symmetry.space_group_name_H-M   'P 1'
#
loop_
_entity.id
_entity.type
_entity.pdbx_description
1 polymer ?
#
loop_
_entity_poly.entity_id
_entity_poly.type
_entity_poly.pdbx_seq_one_letter_code
_entity_poly.pdbx_strand_id
1 'polypeptide(L)'
;MSQAGGKMMKKSILLAAAFGLIAVGAAQAQNSTTGSFNAAAGAGIVGSKHDLSVATGIGSIYGQTDALDRICIYCHAPHHAIQDANAAGIAYLPLWNHGVSTQFYNTYQSDFGDGPTASGLAGVGVDGDAQQFADRHLFNGEGTLGEPGSVSRLCLSCHDGTVAINEYGFDPGRAESKGAATHFIADQFKIGGGGNLTNHHPIGFSYIEVAAHDDEIAAPDTVINAGGTEGMTTIRSLLYGDNMECVTCHDVHNTKNTGETFLWKSDRNSGFCLTCHVK
;
A
#
# COMPACT_ATOMS: atom_id res chain seq x y z
N MET A 1 -41.24 -56.08 63.76
CA MET A 1 -39.82 -56.51 63.63
C MET A 1 -39.21 -55.67 62.51
N SER A 2 -38.64 -54.52 62.86
CA SER A 2 -37.24 -54.31 63.31
C SER A 2 -36.30 -54.21 62.11
N GLN A 3 -36.01 -52.98 61.64
CA GLN A 3 -34.86 -52.14 62.01
C GLN A 3 -33.52 -52.65 61.46
N ALA A 4 -32.89 -51.85 60.60
CA ALA A 4 -31.50 -51.38 60.67
C ALA A 4 -31.22 -50.58 59.39
N GLY A 5 -30.79 -49.33 59.39
CA GLY A 5 -29.82 -48.71 60.29
C GLY A 5 -28.43 -48.71 59.64
N GLY A 6 -28.29 -48.05 58.49
CA GLY A 6 -27.04 -47.98 57.71
C GLY A 6 -26.36 -46.61 57.84
N LYS A 7 -25.35 -46.59 58.70
CA LYS A 7 -24.50 -45.49 59.16
C LYS A 7 -23.84 -44.67 58.03
N MET A 8 -23.77 -43.36 58.21
CA MET A 8 -22.88 -42.45 57.49
C MET A 8 -21.42 -42.92 57.54
N MET A 9 -20.73 -42.90 56.39
CA MET A 9 -19.28 -42.72 56.33
C MET A 9 -18.96 -41.47 55.49
N LYS A 10 -18.37 -40.50 56.17
CA LYS A 10 -17.76 -39.29 55.59
C LYS A 10 -16.35 -39.65 55.08
N LYS A 11 -15.87 -38.86 54.11
CA LYS A 11 -14.47 -38.65 53.68
C LYS A 11 -13.98 -39.71 52.67
N SER A 12 -13.44 -39.42 51.49
CA SER A 12 -12.88 -38.18 50.91
C SER A 12 -12.95 -38.32 49.38
N ILE A 13 -13.70 -37.46 48.68
CA ILE A 13 -13.57 -37.34 47.22
C ILE A 13 -12.38 -36.40 46.99
N LEU A 14 -11.25 -36.98 46.55
CA LEU A 14 -10.20 -36.21 45.89
C LEU A 14 -10.79 -35.69 44.59
N LEU A 15 -11.24 -34.43 44.60
CA LEU A 15 -11.57 -33.69 43.39
C LEU A 15 -10.24 -33.45 42.67
N ALA A 16 -9.89 -34.33 41.72
CA ALA A 16 -8.92 -33.99 40.70
C ALA A 16 -9.57 -32.89 39.85
N ALA A 17 -9.19 -31.64 40.12
CA ALA A 17 -9.49 -30.53 39.24
C ALA A 17 -8.75 -30.75 37.92
N ALA A 18 -9.40 -31.47 37.01
CA ALA A 18 -9.06 -31.41 35.60
C ALA A 18 -9.37 -29.99 35.14
N PHE A 19 -8.34 -29.15 35.10
CA PHE A 19 -8.36 -27.91 34.34
C PHE A 19 -8.57 -28.28 32.87
N GLY A 20 -9.84 -28.39 32.48
CA GLY A 20 -10.23 -28.35 31.09
C GLY A 20 -9.80 -27.00 30.55
N LEU A 21 -8.72 -26.99 29.76
CA LEU A 21 -8.42 -25.88 28.87
C LEU A 21 -9.63 -25.74 27.94
N ILE A 22 -10.53 -24.83 28.29
CA ILE A 22 -11.41 -24.21 27.33
C ILE A 22 -10.45 -23.41 26.45
N ALA A 23 -10.14 -23.94 25.27
CA ALA A 23 -9.59 -23.15 24.19
C ALA A 23 -10.66 -22.11 23.85
N VAL A 24 -10.58 -20.96 24.51
CA VAL A 24 -11.25 -19.75 24.07
C VAL A 24 -10.54 -19.38 22.78
N GLY A 25 -11.08 -19.86 21.66
CA GLY A 25 -10.76 -19.29 20.36
C GLY A 25 -11.07 -17.81 20.47
N ALA A 26 -10.04 -16.98 20.39
CA ALA A 26 -10.18 -15.55 20.31
C ALA A 26 -10.86 -15.20 18.97
N ALA A 27 -12.18 -15.33 18.92
CA ALA A 27 -12.98 -14.55 17.98
C ALA A 27 -12.84 -13.10 18.44
N GLN A 28 -11.90 -12.39 17.84
CA GLN A 28 -11.74 -10.97 18.08
C GLN A 28 -12.94 -10.28 17.44
N ALA A 29 -13.97 -10.05 18.24
CA ALA A 29 -15.07 -9.17 17.88
C ALA A 29 -14.49 -7.75 17.75
N GLN A 30 -14.25 -7.30 16.52
CA GLN A 30 -13.92 -5.91 16.25
C GLN A 30 -15.19 -5.09 16.46
N ASN A 31 -15.24 -4.38 17.59
CA ASN A 31 -16.30 -3.43 17.91
C ASN A 31 -16.10 -2.16 17.09
N SER A 32 -16.71 -2.12 15.91
CA SER A 32 -16.81 -0.96 15.03
C SER A 32 -17.74 0.10 15.61
N THR A 33 -17.17 1.02 16.39
CA THR A 33 -17.73 2.37 16.58
C THR A 33 -16.66 3.47 16.62
N THR A 34 -15.37 3.09 16.66
CA THR A 34 -14.22 3.93 16.29
C THR A 34 -13.22 3.04 15.54
N GLY A 35 -13.39 2.92 14.23
CA GLY A 35 -12.62 2.02 13.36
C GLY A 35 -11.11 2.19 13.53
N SER A 36 -10.47 1.21 14.17
CA SER A 36 -9.02 1.06 14.07
C SER A 36 -8.74 0.45 12.70
N PHE A 37 -8.43 1.28 11.71
CA PHE A 37 -7.92 0.89 10.38
C PHE A 37 -6.46 0.38 10.49
N ASN A 38 -6.27 -0.59 11.38
CA ASN A 38 -4.99 -1.07 11.89
C ASN A 38 -4.88 -2.58 11.69
N ALA A 39 -5.32 -3.10 10.53
CA ALA A 39 -4.90 -4.42 10.10
C ALA A 39 -3.37 -4.51 10.27
N ALA A 40 -2.91 -5.59 10.91
CA ALA A 40 -1.48 -5.80 11.08
C ALA A 40 -0.82 -5.90 9.71
N ALA A 41 0.46 -5.52 9.63
CA ALA A 41 1.26 -5.73 8.44
C ALA A 41 1.23 -7.24 8.07
N GLY A 42 0.94 -7.54 6.80
CA GLY A 42 0.90 -8.92 6.30
C GLY A 42 -0.41 -9.66 6.56
N ALA A 43 -1.41 -9.01 7.19
CA ALA A 43 -2.69 -9.64 7.51
C ALA A 43 -3.73 -9.62 6.37
N GLY A 44 -3.38 -9.03 5.22
CA GLY A 44 -4.30 -8.84 4.11
C GLY A 44 -5.03 -7.50 4.14
N ILE A 45 -5.97 -7.32 3.19
CA ILE A 45 -6.70 -6.06 3.02
C ILE A 45 -7.78 -5.86 4.10
N VAL A 46 -8.41 -6.92 4.60
CA VAL A 46 -9.53 -6.81 5.56
C VAL A 46 -9.13 -6.03 6.81
N GLY A 47 -9.87 -4.96 7.15
CA GLY A 47 -9.58 -4.06 8.27
C GLY A 47 -8.41 -3.10 8.04
N SER A 48 -7.80 -3.12 6.85
CA SER A 48 -6.74 -2.19 6.45
C SER A 48 -7.32 -0.88 5.90
N LYS A 49 -6.47 0.10 5.62
CA LYS A 49 -6.88 1.35 4.96
C LYS A 49 -7.37 1.17 3.52
N HIS A 50 -7.04 0.04 2.87
CA HIS A 50 -7.55 -0.30 1.54
C HIS A 50 -8.77 -1.22 1.60
N ASP A 51 -9.27 -1.53 2.80
CA ASP A 51 -10.58 -2.14 2.95
C ASP A 51 -11.64 -1.07 2.67
N LEU A 52 -12.15 -1.02 1.45
CA LEU A 52 -13.20 -0.09 1.04
C LEU A 52 -14.61 -0.64 1.28
N SER A 53 -14.72 -1.86 1.84
CA SER A 53 -15.99 -2.43 2.26
C SER A 53 -16.58 -1.64 3.44
N VAL A 54 -17.89 -1.79 3.66
CA VAL A 54 -18.58 -1.09 4.76
C VAL A 54 -18.57 -1.90 6.05
N ALA A 55 -18.50 -3.24 5.99
CA ALA A 55 -18.59 -4.05 7.20
C ALA A 55 -17.29 -4.03 8.00
N THR A 56 -16.14 -4.04 7.32
CA THR A 56 -14.83 -4.15 7.97
C THR A 56 -13.88 -2.99 7.66
N GLY A 57 -14.25 -2.12 6.71
CA GLY A 57 -13.35 -1.12 6.13
C GLY A 57 -13.70 0.35 6.34
N ILE A 58 -12.95 1.21 5.65
CA ILE A 58 -13.15 2.66 5.56
C ILE A 58 -14.31 3.04 4.62
N GLY A 59 -15.01 2.08 4.02
CA GLY A 59 -16.03 2.32 3.00
C GLY A 59 -17.10 3.32 3.44
N SER A 60 -17.55 3.24 4.70
CA SER A 60 -18.55 4.16 5.26
C SER A 60 -18.10 5.62 5.30
N ILE A 61 -16.79 5.89 5.41
CA ILE A 61 -16.22 7.25 5.42
C ILE A 61 -16.31 7.87 4.02
N TYR A 62 -16.13 7.06 2.99
CA TYR A 62 -16.10 7.51 1.60
C TYR A 62 -17.40 7.21 0.85
N GLY A 63 -18.52 7.14 1.58
CA GLY A 63 -19.86 6.99 0.99
C GLY A 63 -20.07 5.68 0.25
N GLN A 64 -19.22 4.67 0.49
CA GLN A 64 -19.38 3.35 -0.12
C GLN A 64 -20.52 2.62 0.59
N THR A 65 -21.34 1.90 -0.18
CA THR A 65 -22.48 1.17 0.37
C THR A 65 -22.66 -0.20 -0.30
N ASP A 66 -21.57 -0.85 -0.75
CA ASP A 66 -21.68 -2.14 -1.46
C ASP A 66 -22.48 -3.13 -0.61
N ALA A 67 -23.66 -3.52 -1.10
CA ALA A 67 -24.63 -4.31 -0.35
C ALA A 67 -24.16 -5.76 -0.21
N LEU A 68 -23.22 -6.16 -1.08
CA LEU A 68 -22.52 -7.44 -1.02
C LEU A 68 -21.17 -7.35 -0.29
N ASP A 69 -20.78 -6.15 0.15
CA ASP A 69 -19.57 -5.88 0.93
C ASP A 69 -18.29 -6.44 0.29
N ARG A 70 -18.18 -6.37 -1.05
CA ARG A 70 -17.07 -6.94 -1.79
C ARG A 70 -15.86 -6.01 -1.71
N ILE A 71 -14.87 -6.39 -0.91
CA ILE A 71 -13.66 -5.60 -0.69
C ILE A 71 -12.84 -5.30 -1.96
N CYS A 72 -12.81 -6.22 -2.95
CA CYS A 72 -11.98 -6.05 -4.14
C CYS A 72 -12.65 -5.23 -5.25
N ILE A 73 -13.97 -5.02 -5.23
CA ILE A 73 -14.69 -4.52 -6.42
C ILE A 73 -14.29 -3.11 -6.81
N TYR A 74 -13.80 -2.32 -5.87
CA TYR A 74 -13.33 -0.96 -6.10
C TYR A 74 -12.07 -0.92 -6.98
N CYS A 75 -11.25 -1.97 -6.95
CA CYS A 75 -10.01 -2.06 -7.72
C CYS A 75 -10.14 -3.04 -8.88
N HIS A 76 -10.83 -4.17 -8.68
CA HIS A 76 -10.93 -5.27 -9.62
C HIS A 76 -12.37 -5.69 -9.90
N ALA A 77 -12.71 -5.86 -11.18
CA ALA A 77 -13.98 -6.44 -11.57
C ALA A 77 -13.77 -7.64 -12.51
N PRO A 78 -14.43 -8.78 -12.24
CA PRO A 78 -14.39 -9.91 -13.17
C PRO A 78 -15.17 -9.64 -14.46
N HIS A 79 -16.24 -8.82 -14.39
CA HIS A 79 -17.04 -8.38 -15.54
C HIS A 79 -17.49 -6.93 -15.35
N HIS A 80 -17.69 -6.24 -16.48
CA HIS A 80 -18.13 -4.84 -16.52
C HIS A 80 -17.18 -3.85 -15.82
N ALA A 81 -15.88 -4.16 -15.88
CA ALA A 81 -14.82 -3.22 -15.58
C ALA A 81 -15.03 -1.91 -16.35
N ILE A 82 -14.70 -0.79 -15.71
CA ILE A 82 -14.66 0.52 -16.38
C ILE A 82 -13.68 0.48 -17.55
N GLN A 83 -14.07 1.05 -18.68
CA GLN A 83 -13.27 0.99 -19.91
C GLN A 83 -12.38 2.21 -20.13
N ASP A 84 -12.51 3.24 -19.29
CA ASP A 84 -11.81 4.51 -19.43
C ASP A 84 -10.28 4.35 -19.31
N ALA A 85 -9.82 3.32 -18.59
CA ALA A 85 -8.41 2.96 -18.53
C ALA A 85 -7.81 2.62 -19.92
N ASN A 86 -8.60 2.14 -20.88
CA ASN A 86 -8.14 1.91 -22.26
C ASN A 86 -7.82 3.23 -22.98
N ALA A 87 -8.70 4.23 -22.83
CA ALA A 87 -8.51 5.55 -23.43
C ALA A 87 -7.34 6.30 -22.79
N ALA A 88 -7.06 6.00 -21.51
CA ALA A 88 -5.93 6.55 -20.76
C ALA A 88 -4.59 5.82 -21.01
N GLY A 89 -4.55 4.78 -21.85
CA GLY A 89 -3.30 4.04 -22.15
C GLY A 89 -2.79 3.15 -21.01
N ILE A 90 -3.66 2.78 -20.06
CA ILE A 90 -3.30 1.92 -18.92
C ILE A 90 -3.54 0.45 -19.30
N ALA A 91 -2.46 -0.32 -19.48
CA ALA A 91 -2.46 -1.71 -19.92
C ALA A 91 -2.79 -2.75 -18.82
N TYR A 92 -3.68 -2.40 -17.86
CA TYR A 92 -4.11 -3.29 -16.77
C TYR A 92 -5.59 -3.76 -16.94
N LEU A 93 -6.07 -3.73 -18.17
CA LEU A 93 -7.42 -4.17 -18.54
C LEU A 93 -7.39 -5.59 -19.13
N PRO A 94 -8.42 -6.42 -18.86
CA PRO A 94 -9.81 -6.06 -18.55
C PRO A 94 -10.22 -6.08 -17.07
N LEU A 95 -9.29 -5.95 -16.10
CA LEU A 95 -9.61 -6.19 -14.68
C LEU A 95 -9.77 -4.93 -13.82
N TRP A 96 -9.14 -3.80 -14.17
CA TRP A 96 -9.23 -2.58 -13.35
C TRP A 96 -10.64 -1.99 -13.35
N ASN A 97 -11.18 -1.66 -12.17
CA ASN A 97 -12.56 -1.24 -12.02
C ASN A 97 -12.75 0.18 -11.49
N HIS A 98 -11.73 1.03 -11.40
CA HIS A 98 -11.85 2.40 -10.90
C HIS A 98 -11.64 3.44 -12.01
N GLY A 99 -12.25 4.62 -11.90
CA GLY A 99 -11.92 5.77 -12.75
C GLY A 99 -10.41 6.03 -12.75
N VAL A 100 -9.87 6.51 -13.86
CA VAL A 100 -8.42 6.73 -14.02
C VAL A 100 -8.14 8.22 -14.12
N SER A 101 -7.17 8.69 -13.34
CA SER A 101 -6.73 10.08 -13.41
C SER A 101 -6.15 10.42 -14.79
N THR A 102 -6.57 11.56 -15.33
CA THR A 102 -5.97 12.18 -16.52
C THR A 102 -5.00 13.30 -16.16
N GLN A 103 -4.61 13.42 -14.88
CA GLN A 103 -3.66 14.41 -14.42
C GLN A 103 -2.28 14.15 -15.00
N PHE A 104 -1.59 15.23 -15.37
CA PHE A 104 -0.17 15.24 -15.62
C PHE A 104 0.57 15.60 -14.34
N TYR A 105 1.74 15.01 -14.12
CA TYR A 105 2.51 15.22 -12.90
C TYR A 105 3.82 15.96 -13.17
N ASN A 106 4.06 17.00 -12.39
CA ASN A 106 5.39 17.54 -12.18
C ASN A 106 6.20 16.49 -11.39
N THR A 107 7.12 15.85 -12.10
CA THR A 107 8.02 14.83 -11.55
C THR A 107 9.34 15.45 -11.10
N TYR A 108 10.31 14.58 -10.80
CA TYR A 108 11.54 14.85 -10.06
C TYR A 108 12.58 15.60 -10.90
N GLN A 109 12.35 16.87 -11.20
CA GLN A 109 13.42 17.72 -11.72
C GLN A 109 14.18 18.34 -10.56
N SER A 110 15.51 18.27 -10.60
CA SER A 110 16.39 18.95 -9.66
C SER A 110 16.21 20.48 -9.62
N ASP A 111 15.50 21.02 -10.61
CA ASP A 111 15.44 22.45 -10.91
C ASP A 111 14.14 23.10 -10.39
N PHE A 112 13.13 22.29 -10.01
CA PHE A 112 11.99 22.77 -9.24
C PHE A 112 12.36 22.68 -7.76
N GLY A 113 12.55 23.84 -7.13
CA GLY A 113 13.07 24.04 -5.76
C GLY A 113 12.26 23.46 -4.60
N ASP A 114 11.77 22.23 -4.72
CA ASP A 114 11.21 21.39 -3.66
C ASP A 114 12.06 20.13 -3.39
N GLY A 115 13.05 19.82 -4.23
CA GLY A 115 14.27 19.17 -3.73
C GLY A 115 14.90 20.05 -2.65
N PRO A 116 15.70 19.55 -1.70
CA PRO A 116 16.25 20.39 -0.65
C PRO A 116 16.94 21.58 -1.30
N THR A 117 16.31 22.74 -1.18
CA THR A 117 16.80 23.97 -1.81
C THR A 117 18.23 24.17 -1.35
N ALA A 118 19.03 24.95 -2.08
CA ALA A 118 20.33 25.39 -1.55
C ALA A 118 20.21 26.00 -0.13
N SER A 119 19.01 26.47 0.27
CA SER A 119 18.66 26.88 1.64
C SER A 119 18.18 25.76 2.60
N GLY A 120 17.67 24.63 2.10
CA GLY A 120 17.21 23.48 2.89
C GLY A 120 18.32 22.52 3.32
N LEU A 121 19.52 22.70 2.78
CA LEU A 121 20.74 21.98 3.16
C LEU A 121 21.59 22.71 4.22
N ALA A 122 21.13 23.88 4.69
CA ALA A 122 21.72 24.61 5.80
C ALA A 122 21.57 23.82 7.11
N GLY A 123 22.48 22.88 7.33
CA GLY A 123 22.46 21.94 8.45
C GLY A 123 23.06 20.57 8.14
N VAL A 124 23.26 20.23 6.86
CA VAL A 124 23.83 18.94 6.41
C VAL A 124 25.32 19.06 6.04
N GLY A 125 25.92 20.24 6.19
CA GLY A 125 27.37 20.45 5.99
C GLY A 125 27.81 20.53 4.52
N VAL A 126 26.89 20.80 3.59
CA VAL A 126 27.24 21.10 2.19
C VAL A 126 27.48 22.60 2.04
N ASP A 127 28.74 22.98 2.21
CA ASP A 127 29.19 24.37 2.14
C ASP A 127 29.29 24.83 0.68
N GLY A 128 28.20 25.34 0.10
CA GLY A 128 28.21 26.29 -1.04
C GLY A 128 29.02 25.97 -2.30
N ASP A 129 29.58 24.76 -2.43
CA ASP A 129 30.44 24.35 -3.53
C ASP A 129 29.58 23.86 -4.70
N ALA A 130 29.62 24.61 -5.81
CA ALA A 130 28.94 24.26 -7.06
C ALA A 130 29.35 22.87 -7.58
N GLN A 131 30.54 22.36 -7.22
CA GLN A 131 30.99 21.03 -7.61
C GLN A 131 30.30 19.90 -6.81
N GLN A 132 29.76 20.16 -5.61
CA GLN A 132 28.96 19.17 -4.87
C GLN A 132 27.54 18.98 -5.45
N PHE A 133 27.04 19.98 -6.17
CA PHE A 133 25.80 19.88 -6.95
C PHE A 133 26.02 19.17 -8.30
N ALA A 134 27.26 19.11 -8.79
CA ALA A 134 27.61 18.43 -10.03
C ALA A 134 27.86 16.91 -9.85
N ASP A 135 28.03 16.43 -8.62
CA ASP A 135 28.52 15.06 -8.39
C ASP A 135 27.42 14.08 -7.91
N ARG A 136 26.56 14.38 -6.90
CA ARG A 136 25.81 13.27 -6.23
C ARG A 136 24.41 13.58 -5.67
N HIS A 137 23.84 14.73 -5.96
CA HIS A 137 22.57 15.18 -5.35
C HIS A 137 21.47 15.53 -6.36
N LEU A 138 21.75 15.35 -7.65
CA LEU A 138 20.76 15.46 -8.72
C LEU A 138 20.22 14.06 -9.02
N PHE A 139 18.95 13.96 -9.39
CA PHE A 139 18.37 12.68 -9.75
C PHE A 139 19.01 12.18 -11.06
N ASN A 140 19.93 11.23 -10.97
CA ASN A 140 20.71 10.68 -12.09
C ASN A 140 19.86 9.96 -13.16
N GLY A 141 18.56 9.79 -12.91
CA GLY A 141 17.59 9.25 -13.86
C GLY A 141 16.84 10.27 -14.69
N GLU A 142 17.19 11.57 -14.63
CA GLU A 142 16.46 12.66 -15.31
C GLU A 142 16.18 12.35 -16.79
N GLY A 143 17.18 11.84 -17.51
CA GLY A 143 17.05 11.46 -18.93
C GLY A 143 16.09 10.30 -19.21
N THR A 144 15.61 9.64 -18.16
CA THR A 144 14.64 8.53 -18.23
C THR A 144 13.32 8.85 -17.52
N LEU A 145 13.19 10.05 -16.93
CA LEU A 145 11.96 10.48 -16.29
C LEU A 145 10.83 10.54 -17.31
N GLY A 146 9.78 9.79 -17.04
CA GLY A 146 8.50 9.89 -17.69
C GLY A 146 7.40 10.30 -16.71
N GLU A 147 6.20 10.47 -17.24
CA GLU A 147 4.99 10.39 -16.43
C GLU A 147 4.94 9.02 -15.72
N PRO A 148 4.34 8.93 -14.52
CA PRO A 148 4.16 7.65 -13.83
C PRO A 148 3.57 6.59 -14.75
N GLY A 149 4.14 5.38 -14.71
CA GLY A 149 3.68 4.28 -15.54
C GLY A 149 2.26 3.85 -15.20
N SER A 150 1.71 2.99 -16.06
CA SER A 150 0.32 2.53 -15.97
C SER A 150 -0.07 2.02 -14.57
N VAL A 151 0.81 1.30 -13.88
CA VAL A 151 0.53 0.74 -12.54
C VAL A 151 0.47 1.80 -11.45
N SER A 152 1.36 2.82 -11.48
CA SER A 152 1.32 3.92 -10.50
C SER A 152 0.12 4.81 -10.72
N ARG A 153 -0.32 4.99 -11.97
CA ARG A 153 -1.55 5.72 -12.29
C ARG A 153 -2.83 5.06 -11.75
N LEU A 154 -2.81 3.75 -11.48
CA LEU A 154 -3.91 3.07 -10.76
C LEU A 154 -3.98 3.50 -9.29
N CYS A 155 -2.83 3.69 -8.65
CA CYS A 155 -2.78 4.20 -7.27
C CYS A 155 -3.19 5.67 -7.23
N LEU A 156 -2.64 6.46 -8.15
CA LEU A 156 -2.88 7.89 -8.23
C LEU A 156 -4.33 8.21 -8.58
N SER A 157 -5.06 7.33 -9.27
CA SER A 157 -6.49 7.54 -9.51
C SER A 157 -7.35 7.54 -8.25
N CYS A 158 -6.84 7.08 -7.11
CA CYS A 158 -7.49 7.30 -5.81
C CYS A 158 -6.80 8.41 -5.04
N HIS A 159 -5.47 8.45 -5.10
CA HIS A 159 -4.64 9.25 -4.21
C HIS A 159 -4.38 10.69 -4.68
N ASP A 160 -4.45 11.02 -5.96
CA ASP A 160 -4.19 12.39 -6.41
C ASP A 160 -5.36 13.35 -6.14
N GLY A 161 -6.51 12.80 -5.77
CA GLY A 161 -7.72 13.55 -5.43
C GLY A 161 -8.46 14.12 -6.63
N THR A 162 -8.16 13.67 -7.85
CA THR A 162 -8.85 14.10 -9.08
C THR A 162 -10.03 13.21 -9.46
N VAL A 163 -10.03 11.95 -9.01
CA VAL A 163 -11.11 10.99 -9.20
C VAL A 163 -11.65 10.59 -7.83
N ALA A 164 -12.97 10.48 -7.70
CA ALA A 164 -13.61 10.13 -6.44
C ALA A 164 -13.46 8.62 -6.15
N ILE A 165 -13.31 8.24 -4.88
CA ILE A 165 -13.09 6.84 -4.47
C ILE A 165 -14.28 5.93 -4.83
N ASN A 166 -15.48 6.49 -4.91
CA ASN A 166 -16.69 5.77 -5.32
C ASN A 166 -16.87 5.68 -6.85
N GLU A 167 -15.91 6.14 -7.66
CA GLU A 167 -15.98 6.07 -9.12
C GLU A 167 -15.47 4.71 -9.62
N TYR A 168 -16.33 3.69 -9.64
CA TYR A 168 -16.00 2.34 -10.11
C TYR A 168 -17.10 1.73 -10.99
N GLY A 169 -16.74 0.71 -11.77
CA GLY A 169 -17.57 0.15 -12.84
C GLY A 169 -18.91 -0.47 -12.43
N PHE A 170 -19.75 -0.70 -13.44
CA PHE A 170 -21.22 -0.81 -13.41
C PHE A 170 -21.80 -1.67 -12.26
N ASP A 171 -22.36 -1.01 -11.25
CA ASP A 171 -23.41 -1.58 -10.40
C ASP A 171 -24.79 -1.10 -10.91
N PRO A 172 -25.64 -1.97 -11.49
CA PRO A 172 -26.96 -1.59 -11.99
C PRO A 172 -27.90 -1.00 -10.92
N GLY A 173 -27.56 -1.11 -9.63
CA GLY A 173 -28.29 -0.50 -8.52
C GLY A 173 -27.78 0.88 -8.08
N ARG A 174 -26.71 1.43 -8.68
CA ARG A 174 -26.02 2.62 -8.12
C ARG A 174 -25.73 3.69 -9.18
N ALA A 175 -26.51 4.76 -9.17
CA ALA A 175 -26.22 5.94 -9.98
C ALA A 175 -24.94 6.67 -9.50
N GLU A 176 -24.60 6.54 -8.21
CA GLU A 176 -23.46 7.21 -7.55
C GLU A 176 -22.09 6.65 -7.93
N SER A 177 -22.03 5.41 -8.47
CA SER A 177 -20.78 4.85 -8.97
C SER A 177 -20.35 5.42 -10.33
N LYS A 178 -21.18 6.31 -10.91
CA LYS A 178 -20.91 7.02 -12.17
C LYS A 178 -20.61 8.50 -11.90
N GLY A 179 -19.34 8.84 -11.69
CA GLY A 179 -18.88 10.23 -11.70
C GLY A 179 -19.53 11.14 -10.65
N ALA A 180 -20.04 10.58 -9.55
CA ALA A 180 -20.43 11.39 -8.40
C ALA A 180 -19.15 11.87 -7.72
N ALA A 181 -18.70 13.07 -8.11
CA ALA A 181 -17.56 13.80 -7.57
C ALA A 181 -17.81 14.27 -6.11
N THR A 182 -18.16 13.33 -5.22
CA THR A 182 -18.63 13.63 -3.86
C THR A 182 -17.75 13.03 -2.77
N HIS A 183 -16.96 11.96 -3.06
CA HIS A 183 -16.11 11.30 -2.07
C HIS A 183 -14.66 11.16 -2.54
N PHE A 184 -13.94 12.28 -2.55
CA PHE A 184 -12.50 12.29 -2.80
C PHE A 184 -11.71 11.86 -1.56
N ILE A 185 -10.49 11.38 -1.80
CA ILE A 185 -9.56 11.06 -0.73
C ILE A 185 -9.27 12.27 0.16
N ALA A 186 -9.18 12.05 1.46
CA ALA A 186 -8.85 13.11 2.41
C ALA A 186 -7.43 13.65 2.17
N ASP A 187 -7.22 14.96 2.42
CA ASP A 187 -5.96 15.65 2.11
C ASP A 187 -4.71 14.97 2.68
N GLN A 188 -4.80 14.44 3.91
CA GLN A 188 -3.70 13.74 4.58
C GLN A 188 -3.26 12.42 3.91
N PHE A 189 -4.05 11.90 2.97
CA PHE A 189 -3.76 10.69 2.21
C PHE A 189 -3.54 10.99 0.72
N LYS A 190 -3.53 12.27 0.33
CA LYS A 190 -3.26 12.67 -1.05
C LYS A 190 -1.80 12.47 -1.42
N ILE A 191 -1.57 11.92 -2.60
CA ILE A 191 -0.26 11.71 -3.22
C ILE A 191 -0.33 12.30 -4.61
N GLY A 192 0.58 13.19 -5.00
CA GLY A 192 0.49 13.83 -6.31
C GLY A 192 -0.58 14.92 -6.41
N GLY A 193 -1.14 15.39 -5.30
CA GLY A 193 -2.22 16.39 -5.29
C GLY A 193 -1.84 17.66 -6.06
N GLY A 194 -2.72 18.09 -6.97
CA GLY A 194 -2.43 19.22 -7.87
C GLY A 194 -1.37 18.90 -8.94
N GLY A 195 -1.08 17.62 -9.15
CA GLY A 195 -0.06 17.16 -10.10
C GLY A 195 1.36 17.26 -9.55
N ASN A 196 1.57 17.36 -8.23
CA ASN A 196 2.92 17.52 -7.67
C ASN A 196 3.45 16.21 -7.05
N LEU A 197 4.43 15.58 -7.70
CA LEU A 197 5.14 14.41 -7.15
C LEU A 197 6.54 14.73 -6.61
N THR A 198 7.03 15.98 -6.70
CA THR A 198 8.42 16.35 -6.38
C THR A 198 8.83 16.06 -4.94
N ASN A 199 7.87 16.00 -4.01
CA ASN A 199 8.07 15.71 -2.60
C ASN A 199 7.89 14.22 -2.23
N HIS A 200 7.80 13.33 -3.22
CA HIS A 200 7.72 11.88 -3.04
C HIS A 200 9.02 11.21 -3.49
N HIS A 201 9.20 9.93 -3.13
CA HIS A 201 10.30 9.16 -3.69
C HIS A 201 10.13 9.03 -5.22
N PRO A 202 11.21 9.20 -6.01
CA PRO A 202 11.16 9.03 -7.45
C PRO A 202 10.49 7.72 -7.93
N ILE A 203 9.59 7.84 -8.90
CA ILE A 203 8.95 6.76 -9.68
C ILE A 203 8.83 7.16 -11.16
N GLY A 204 8.42 6.26 -12.05
CA GLY A 204 8.22 6.55 -13.48
C GLY A 204 9.53 6.68 -14.27
N PHE A 205 10.61 6.04 -13.79
CA PHE A 205 11.92 6.07 -14.42
C PHE A 205 12.50 4.67 -14.59
N SER A 206 13.46 4.52 -15.51
CA SER A 206 14.18 3.25 -15.73
C SER A 206 15.20 3.03 -14.62
N TYR A 207 14.96 2.04 -13.76
CA TYR A 207 15.91 1.67 -12.71
C TYR A 207 17.22 1.14 -13.31
N ILE A 208 17.12 0.45 -14.45
CA ILE A 208 18.26 -0.19 -15.11
C ILE A 208 19.24 0.85 -15.63
N GLU A 209 18.73 1.92 -16.23
CA GLU A 209 19.56 3.03 -16.70
C GLU A 209 20.19 3.77 -15.52
N VAL A 210 19.44 4.03 -14.45
CA VAL A 210 19.98 4.68 -13.24
C VAL A 210 21.09 3.83 -12.62
N ALA A 211 20.86 2.54 -12.39
CA ALA A 211 21.86 1.63 -11.82
C ALA A 211 23.10 1.44 -12.71
N ALA A 212 23.01 1.74 -14.01
CA ALA A 212 24.16 1.71 -14.91
C ALA A 212 25.07 2.96 -14.79
N HIS A 213 24.54 4.05 -14.24
CA HIS A 213 25.23 5.36 -14.14
C HIS A 213 25.53 5.78 -12.70
N ASP A 214 24.89 5.17 -11.71
CA ASP A 214 25.03 5.49 -10.29
C ASP A 214 25.51 4.26 -9.51
N ASP A 215 26.75 4.32 -9.01
CA ASP A 215 27.38 3.21 -8.28
C ASP A 215 26.89 3.07 -6.83
N GLU A 216 26.09 4.03 -6.34
CA GLU A 216 25.35 3.92 -5.08
C GLU A 216 24.01 3.20 -5.24
N ILE A 217 23.65 2.79 -6.45
CA ILE A 217 22.44 2.03 -6.74
C ILE A 217 22.83 0.59 -7.04
N ALA A 218 22.26 -0.33 -6.27
CA ALA A 218 22.53 -1.75 -6.42
C ALA A 218 22.10 -2.26 -7.80
N ALA A 219 22.86 -3.21 -8.36
CA ALA A 219 22.53 -3.79 -9.65
C ALA A 219 21.15 -4.48 -9.58
N PRO A 220 20.33 -4.43 -10.65
CA PRO A 220 18.97 -4.98 -10.66
C PRO A 220 18.90 -6.49 -10.33
N ASP A 221 19.96 -7.24 -10.64
CA ASP A 221 20.02 -8.68 -10.38
C ASP A 221 20.60 -9.02 -8.98
N THR A 222 20.81 -8.00 -8.13
CA THR A 222 21.17 -8.18 -6.71
C THR A 222 20.08 -8.96 -5.99
N VAL A 223 20.48 -10.01 -5.28
CA VAL A 223 19.57 -10.87 -4.52
C VAL A 223 19.16 -10.18 -3.22
N ILE A 224 17.85 -9.98 -3.03
CA ILE A 224 17.28 -9.20 -1.92
C ILE A 224 16.64 -10.04 -0.82
N ASN A 225 16.36 -11.31 -1.12
CA ASN A 225 15.76 -12.27 -0.20
C ASN A 225 16.29 -13.69 -0.46
N ALA A 226 17.26 -14.15 0.33
CA ALA A 226 17.57 -15.58 0.44
C ALA A 226 16.53 -16.24 1.39
N GLY A 227 15.26 -16.34 0.96
CA GLY A 227 14.21 -17.06 1.72
C GLY A 227 12.85 -16.37 1.91
N GLY A 228 12.49 -15.36 1.10
CA GLY A 228 11.20 -14.65 1.18
C GLY A 228 10.09 -15.22 0.29
N THR A 229 8.84 -14.99 0.69
CA THR A 229 7.58 -15.47 0.09
C THR A 229 7.36 -14.93 -1.33
N GLU A 230 7.00 -15.83 -2.26
CA GLU A 230 6.52 -15.53 -3.63
C GLU A 230 7.50 -14.83 -4.58
N GLY A 231 8.56 -15.51 -5.03
CA GLY A 231 9.25 -15.17 -6.29
C GLY A 231 10.08 -13.87 -6.31
N MET A 232 9.97 -13.01 -5.29
CA MET A 232 10.73 -11.77 -5.18
C MET A 232 12.16 -12.03 -4.70
N THR A 233 13.01 -12.42 -5.64
CA THR A 233 14.38 -12.90 -5.38
C THR A 233 15.44 -11.83 -5.61
N THR A 234 15.22 -10.93 -6.57
CA THR A 234 16.14 -9.85 -6.95
C THR A 234 15.47 -8.49 -6.93
N ILE A 235 16.23 -7.39 -6.95
CA ILE A 235 15.65 -6.04 -7.09
C ILE A 235 14.74 -5.97 -8.33
N ARG A 236 15.18 -6.57 -9.45
CA ARG A 236 14.41 -6.61 -10.70
C ARG A 236 13.01 -7.20 -10.54
N SER A 237 12.83 -8.17 -9.64
CA SER A 237 11.51 -8.76 -9.37
C SER A 237 10.51 -7.81 -8.70
N LEU A 238 10.97 -6.67 -8.19
CA LEU A 238 10.15 -5.60 -7.63
C LEU A 238 9.79 -4.53 -8.68
N LEU A 239 10.54 -4.47 -9.78
CA LEU A 239 10.36 -3.44 -10.81
C LEU A 239 9.16 -3.78 -11.71
N TYR A 240 8.48 -2.75 -12.21
CA TYR A 240 7.42 -2.94 -13.18
C TYR A 240 7.95 -2.69 -14.59
N GLY A 241 8.29 -3.77 -15.29
CA GLY A 241 8.90 -3.65 -16.63
C GLY A 241 10.19 -2.85 -16.60
N ASP A 242 11.08 -3.17 -15.65
CA ASP A 242 12.37 -2.51 -15.41
C ASP A 242 12.30 -1.05 -14.90
N ASN A 243 11.10 -0.50 -14.72
CA ASN A 243 10.90 0.81 -14.12
C ASN A 243 10.63 0.75 -12.61
N MET A 244 11.06 1.80 -11.91
CA MET A 244 10.68 2.06 -10.53
C MET A 244 9.27 2.65 -10.50
N GLU A 245 8.33 1.97 -9.88
CA GLU A 245 6.92 2.38 -9.77
C GLU A 245 6.44 2.25 -8.33
N CYS A 246 5.23 2.73 -7.98
CA CYS A 246 4.70 2.64 -6.61
C CYS A 246 4.74 1.20 -6.07
N VAL A 247 4.45 0.20 -6.91
CA VAL A 247 4.43 -1.22 -6.55
C VAL A 247 5.82 -1.81 -6.29
N THR A 248 6.89 -1.10 -6.66
CA THR A 248 8.25 -1.46 -6.29
C THR A 248 8.49 -1.35 -4.80
N CYS A 249 7.66 -0.58 -4.09
CA CYS A 249 7.72 -0.44 -2.63
C CYS A 249 6.45 -0.92 -1.94
N HIS A 250 5.31 -0.70 -2.56
CA HIS A 250 4.02 -0.91 -1.95
C HIS A 250 3.36 -2.23 -2.36
N ASP A 251 2.81 -2.94 -1.37
CA ASP A 251 1.87 -4.03 -1.56
C ASP A 251 0.49 -3.62 -1.08
N VAL A 252 -0.38 -3.21 -2.01
CA VAL A 252 -1.77 -2.83 -1.72
C VAL A 252 -2.57 -3.94 -1.04
N HIS A 253 -2.15 -5.21 -1.19
CA HIS A 253 -2.81 -6.33 -0.55
C HIS A 253 -2.40 -6.52 0.91
N ASN A 254 -1.37 -5.83 1.40
CA ASN A 254 -0.87 -5.91 2.76
C ASN A 254 -0.55 -7.36 3.20
N THR A 255 0.19 -8.09 2.37
CA THR A 255 0.52 -9.51 2.53
C THR A 255 2.02 -9.81 2.64
N LYS A 256 2.87 -8.90 2.18
CA LYS A 256 4.29 -9.22 1.93
C LYS A 256 5.23 -9.02 3.13
N ASN A 257 4.94 -8.10 4.06
CA ASN A 257 5.81 -7.84 5.21
C ASN A 257 5.03 -7.78 6.53
N THR A 258 5.73 -7.89 7.66
CA THR A 258 5.14 -7.91 9.01
C THR A 258 5.53 -6.71 9.90
N GLY A 259 6.23 -5.72 9.36
CA GLY A 259 6.65 -4.51 10.08
C GLY A 259 5.65 -3.36 9.90
N GLU A 260 5.56 -2.85 8.67
CA GLU A 260 4.77 -1.68 8.29
C GLU A 260 3.66 -2.10 7.32
N THR A 261 2.50 -1.47 7.37
CA THR A 261 1.40 -1.83 6.44
C THR A 261 1.72 -1.38 5.02
N PHE A 262 1.29 -2.20 4.05
CA PHE A 262 1.40 -1.93 2.61
C PHE A 262 2.80 -1.75 2.04
N LEU A 263 3.87 -2.15 2.74
CA LEU A 263 5.18 -2.32 2.12
C LEU A 263 5.38 -3.78 1.70
N TRP A 264 6.32 -4.06 0.80
CA TRP A 264 6.73 -5.45 0.58
C TRP A 264 7.85 -5.90 1.52
N LYS A 265 8.60 -4.97 2.12
CA LYS A 265 9.64 -5.20 3.14
C LYS A 265 9.55 -4.13 4.23
N SER A 266 10.00 -4.47 5.42
CA SER A 266 10.03 -3.51 6.52
C SER A 266 11.14 -2.48 6.36
N ASP A 267 10.86 -1.21 6.72
CA ASP A 267 11.87 -0.14 6.74
C ASP A 267 12.58 0.00 8.09
N ARG A 268 12.35 -0.93 9.01
CA ARG A 268 13.06 -0.97 10.28
C ARG A 268 14.58 -0.93 10.05
N ASN A 269 15.24 0.03 10.68
CA ASN A 269 16.67 0.32 10.52
C ASN A 269 17.10 0.62 9.07
N SER A 270 16.23 1.29 8.29
CA SER A 270 16.44 1.56 6.86
C SER A 270 16.58 0.30 6.01
N GLY A 271 16.09 -0.84 6.52
CA GLY A 271 16.20 -2.13 5.85
C GLY A 271 15.50 -2.17 4.49
N PHE A 272 14.54 -1.27 4.27
CA PHE A 272 13.92 -1.09 2.97
C PHE A 272 14.84 -0.33 2.02
N CYS A 273 15.29 0.87 2.42
CA CYS A 273 16.16 1.73 1.61
C CYS A 273 17.44 1.02 1.15
N LEU A 274 18.07 0.28 2.07
CA LEU A 274 19.30 -0.48 1.82
C LEU A 274 19.10 -1.71 0.93
N THR A 275 17.88 -1.95 0.44
CA THR A 275 17.63 -2.94 -0.63
C THR A 275 18.20 -2.45 -1.96
N CYS A 276 18.07 -1.16 -2.24
CA CYS A 276 18.43 -0.57 -3.54
C CYS A 276 19.61 0.40 -3.43
N HIS A 277 19.82 1.03 -2.27
CA HIS A 277 20.92 1.96 -2.04
C HIS A 277 22.10 1.28 -1.37
N VAL A 278 23.28 1.41 -1.98
CA VAL A 278 24.58 0.98 -1.46
C VAL A 278 25.16 2.15 -0.68
N LYS A 279 25.19 2.04 0.65
CA LYS A 279 25.59 3.11 1.59
C LYS A 279 26.57 2.61 2.64
#